data_AF-A0A346CLZ7-F1
#
_entry.id   AF-A0A346CLZ7-F1
#
_cell.length_a   1.000
_cell.length_b   1.000
_cell.length_c   1.000
_cell.angle_alpha   90.00
_cell.angle_beta   90.00
_cell.angle_gamma   90.00
#
_symmetry.space_group_name_H-M   'P 1'
#
loop_
_entity.id
_entity.type
_entity.pdbx_description
1 polymer ?
#
loop_
_entity_poly.entity_id
_entity_poly.type
_entity_poly.pdbx_seq_one_letter_code
_entity_poly.pdbx_strand_id
1 'polypeptide(L)'
;MPALLAWKEAGFLSSTMKAMLLPLAVILLGMISAEDGKAGSCPNVDMPIPPLGLCTNTCSMDSQCPSNKKCCRNGCGYMTCSTPRP
;
A
#
# COMPACT_ATOMS: atom_id res chain seq x y z
N MET A 1 46.68 -2.92 25.29
CA MET A 1 46.55 -1.54 25.83
C MET A 1 47.26 -0.59 24.87
N PRO A 2 46.72 0.60 24.62
CA PRO A 2 46.02 1.00 23.37
C PRO A 2 46.92 1.96 22.55
N ALA A 3 46.62 2.37 21.32
CA ALA A 3 45.80 3.57 21.07
C ALA A 3 45.86 3.99 19.59
N LEU A 4 45.41 3.16 18.64
CA LEU A 4 45.28 3.58 17.23
C LEU A 4 43.89 3.29 16.62
N LEU A 5 42.90 2.99 17.48
CA LEU A 5 41.46 3.02 17.18
C LEU A 5 40.94 4.46 17.06
N ALA A 6 41.54 5.31 16.21
CA ALA A 6 41.15 6.72 16.13
C ALA A 6 41.07 7.32 14.71
N TRP A 7 41.25 6.54 13.64
CA TRP A 7 41.23 7.10 12.27
C TRP A 7 40.25 6.44 11.31
N LYS A 8 39.42 5.49 11.75
CA LYS A 8 38.43 4.86 10.87
C LYS A 8 37.09 5.62 10.80
N GLU A 9 37.02 6.80 11.41
CA GLU A 9 35.89 7.73 11.36
C GLU A 9 36.26 8.98 10.52
N ALA A 10 36.62 8.81 9.25
CA ALA A 10 36.67 9.93 8.30
C ALA A 10 36.75 9.44 6.84
N GLY A 11 35.60 9.27 6.19
CA GLY A 11 35.49 9.67 4.77
C GLY A 11 35.52 8.62 3.67
N PHE A 12 35.47 7.31 3.92
CA PHE A 12 35.54 6.32 2.83
C PHE A 12 34.61 5.10 2.94
N LEU A 13 33.36 5.30 3.38
CA LEU A 13 32.26 4.57 2.73
C LEU A 13 32.16 5.15 1.31
N SER A 14 33.08 4.66 0.46
CA SER A 14 33.39 5.11 -0.89
C SER A 14 32.13 5.43 -1.69
N SER A 15 32.10 6.64 -2.25
CA SER A 15 30.97 7.27 -2.95
C SER A 15 30.24 6.32 -3.93
N THR A 16 30.98 5.41 -4.56
CA THR A 16 30.45 4.42 -5.51
C THR A 16 29.69 3.26 -4.86
N MET A 17 30.10 2.81 -3.67
CA MET A 17 29.40 1.72 -2.94
C MET A 17 28.03 2.19 -2.45
N LYS A 18 27.94 3.43 -1.97
CA LYS A 18 26.65 4.06 -1.62
C LYS A 18 25.77 4.26 -2.85
N ALA A 19 26.34 4.67 -3.98
CA ALA A 19 25.61 4.87 -5.25
C ALA A 19 25.02 3.57 -5.84
N MET A 20 25.53 2.39 -5.49
CA MET A 20 24.91 1.10 -5.86
C MET A 20 23.90 0.60 -4.81
N LEU A 21 24.15 0.84 -3.52
CA LEU A 21 23.23 0.44 -2.44
C LEU A 21 21.94 1.28 -2.44
N LEU A 22 22.02 2.57 -2.81
CA LEU A 22 20.87 3.49 -2.89
C LEU A 22 19.80 3.08 -3.92
N PRO A 23 20.10 2.78 -5.20
CA PRO A 23 19.08 2.36 -6.16
C PRO A 23 18.51 0.99 -5.83
N LEU A 24 19.32 0.04 -5.31
CA LEU A 24 18.82 -1.24 -4.82
C LEU A 24 17.81 -1.07 -3.67
N ALA A 25 18.09 -0.17 -2.72
CA ALA A 25 17.16 0.17 -1.65
C ALA A 25 15.88 0.85 -2.17
N VAL A 26 15.96 1.74 -3.17
CA VAL A 26 14.78 2.37 -3.79
C VAL A 26 13.92 1.36 -4.56
N ILE A 27 14.53 0.38 -5.22
CA ILE A 27 13.82 -0.71 -5.91
C ILE A 27 13.13 -1.63 -4.89
N LEU A 28 13.81 -1.98 -3.78
CA LEU A 28 13.20 -2.74 -2.67
C LEU A 28 12.04 -1.99 -1.99
N LEU A 29 12.11 -0.66 -1.89
CA LEU A 29 11.04 0.19 -1.34
C LEU A 29 9.89 0.44 -2.33
N GLY A 30 10.13 0.33 -3.65
CA GLY A 30 9.13 0.57 -4.71
C GLY A 30 8.23 -0.61 -5.03
N MET A 31 8.56 -1.82 -4.59
CA MET A 31 7.78 -3.05 -4.88
C MET A 31 6.72 -3.37 -3.82
N ILE A 32 6.50 -2.50 -2.83
CA ILE A 32 5.43 -2.70 -1.85
C ILE A 32 4.10 -2.20 -2.45
N SER A 33 3.67 -2.79 -3.57
CA SER A 33 2.25 -2.74 -3.91
C SER A 33 1.56 -3.62 -2.89
N ALA A 34 0.98 -2.99 -1.88
CA ALA A 34 0.14 -3.66 -0.90
C ALA A 34 -1.11 -4.16 -1.64
N GLU A 35 -1.00 -5.29 -2.33
CA GLU A 35 -2.15 -6.13 -2.67
C GLU A 35 -2.57 -6.88 -1.40
N ASP A 36 -3.09 -6.12 -0.42
CA ASP A 36 -4.08 -6.64 0.53
C ASP A 36 -5.43 -6.74 -0.22
N GLY A 37 -5.39 -7.41 -1.37
CA GLY A 37 -6.34 -7.25 -2.45
C GLY A 37 -6.87 -8.60 -2.87
N LYS A 38 -8.14 -8.90 -2.59
CA LYS A 38 -8.77 -10.11 -3.13
C LYS A 38 -8.84 -10.01 -4.65
N ALA A 39 -8.83 -11.15 -5.34
CA ALA A 39 -8.88 -11.20 -6.79
C ALA A 39 -10.11 -10.47 -7.36
N GLY A 40 -9.92 -9.85 -8.53
CA GLY A 40 -10.93 -9.08 -9.24
C GLY A 40 -10.92 -7.58 -8.93
N SER A 41 -11.77 -6.84 -9.64
CA SER A 41 -11.83 -5.36 -9.57
C SER A 41 -13.11 -4.88 -8.90
N CYS A 42 -13.08 -3.67 -8.34
CA CYS A 42 -14.28 -3.04 -7.80
C CYS A 42 -15.32 -2.82 -8.91
N PRO A 43 -16.61 -3.13 -8.67
CA PRO A 43 -17.65 -2.83 -9.63
C PRO A 43 -17.76 -1.30 -9.80
N ASN A 44 -17.96 -0.87 -11.04
CA ASN A 44 -18.28 0.54 -11.29
C ASN A 44 -19.69 0.83 -10.74
N VAL A 45 -19.78 1.84 -9.88
CA VAL A 45 -21.00 2.26 -9.18
C VAL A 45 -21.42 3.64 -9.67
N ASP A 46 -21.81 3.74 -10.94
CA ASP A 46 -22.47 4.92 -11.46
C ASP A 46 -23.91 4.95 -10.93
N MET A 47 -24.13 5.58 -9.78
CA MET A 47 -25.48 5.77 -9.24
C MET A 47 -25.89 7.25 -9.40
N PRO A 48 -26.90 7.55 -10.25
CA PRO A 48 -27.33 8.92 -10.52
C PRO A 48 -28.12 9.57 -9.38
N ILE A 49 -28.42 8.83 -8.31
CA ILE A 49 -29.24 9.31 -7.19
C ILE A 49 -28.49 9.03 -5.89
N PRO A 50 -28.11 10.05 -5.09
CA PRO A 50 -27.53 9.82 -3.78
C PRO A 50 -28.58 9.14 -2.90
N PRO A 51 -28.26 7.98 -2.28
CA PRO A 51 -29.23 7.29 -1.45
C PRO A 51 -29.60 8.17 -0.25
N LEU A 52 -30.90 8.33 -0.03
CA LEU A 52 -31.47 9.08 1.09
C LEU A 52 -31.35 8.23 2.36
N GLY A 53 -30.16 8.22 2.97
CA GLY A 53 -29.88 7.49 4.21
C GLY A 53 -28.50 7.81 4.79
N LEU A 54 -28.27 7.46 6.06
CA LEU A 54 -26.95 7.55 6.67
C LEU A 54 -26.04 6.49 6.05
N CYS A 55 -25.16 6.91 5.16
CA CYS A 55 -24.14 6.04 4.60
C CYS A 55 -22.93 6.04 5.52
N THR A 56 -22.45 4.85 5.87
CA THR A 56 -21.28 4.65 6.74
C THR A 56 -20.30 3.70 6.09
N ASN A 57 -19.02 3.87 6.38
CA ASN A 57 -17.99 2.93 5.94
C ASN A 57 -18.12 1.64 6.76
N THR A 58 -18.26 0.50 6.10
CA THR A 58 -18.34 -0.82 6.75
C THR A 58 -17.05 -1.61 6.63
N CYS A 59 -16.11 -1.15 5.83
CA CYS A 59 -14.79 -1.77 5.62
C CYS A 59 -13.78 -0.69 5.24
N SER A 60 -12.49 -1.00 5.41
CA SER A 60 -11.38 -0.18 4.89
C SER A 60 -10.41 -0.97 4.01
N MET A 61 -10.39 -2.30 4.12
CA MET A 61 -9.53 -3.20 3.35
C MET A 61 -10.32 -4.43 2.92
N ASP A 62 -9.89 -5.08 1.83
CA ASP A 62 -10.57 -6.26 1.30
C ASP A 62 -10.62 -7.38 2.34
N SER A 63 -9.57 -7.56 3.14
CA SER A 63 -9.50 -8.53 4.24
C SER A 63 -10.67 -8.47 5.23
N GLN A 64 -11.26 -7.30 5.46
CA GLN A 64 -12.41 -7.15 6.37
C GLN A 64 -13.70 -7.75 5.79
N CYS A 65 -13.72 -7.96 4.48
CA CYS A 65 -14.87 -8.47 3.77
C CYS A 65 -14.86 -10.01 3.70
N PRO A 66 -16.01 -10.66 3.96
CA PRO A 66 -16.10 -12.11 3.96
C PRO A 66 -15.93 -12.68 2.54
N SER A 67 -15.42 -13.92 2.46
CA SER A 67 -15.26 -14.66 1.20
C SER A 67 -14.37 -13.91 0.20
N ASN A 68 -14.78 -13.79 -1.07
CA ASN A 68 -14.03 -13.09 -2.12
C ASN A 68 -14.49 -11.63 -2.31
N LYS A 69 -15.26 -11.05 -1.37
CA LYS A 69 -15.77 -9.68 -1.51
C LYS A 69 -14.69 -8.64 -1.28
N LYS A 70 -14.65 -7.60 -2.10
CA LYS A 70 -13.69 -6.48 -1.98
C LYS A 70 -14.31 -5.30 -1.28
N CYS A 71 -13.48 -4.49 -0.62
CA CYS A 71 -13.89 -3.25 0.00
C CYS A 71 -13.86 -2.13 -1.05
N CYS A 72 -15.05 -1.76 -1.54
CA CYS A 72 -15.20 -0.86 -2.67
C CYS A 72 -16.05 0.36 -2.30
N ARG A 73 -15.80 1.49 -2.98
CA ARG A 73 -16.66 2.66 -2.89
C ARG A 73 -18.01 2.34 -3.55
N ASN A 74 -19.10 2.72 -2.89
CA ASN A 74 -20.47 2.54 -3.39
C ASN A 74 -21.01 3.85 -3.96
N GLY A 75 -22.22 3.81 -4.52
CA GLY A 75 -22.90 5.00 -5.07
C GLY A 75 -23.16 6.12 -4.06
N CYS A 76 -23.03 5.85 -2.75
CA CYS A 76 -23.08 6.88 -1.71
C CYS A 76 -21.72 7.52 -1.37
N GLY A 77 -20.63 7.07 -2.00
CA GLY A 77 -19.27 7.55 -1.71
C GLY A 77 -18.55 6.86 -0.54
N TYR A 78 -19.22 5.94 0.17
CA TYR A 78 -18.66 5.18 1.30
C TYR A 78 -18.20 3.77 0.89
N MET A 79 -17.29 3.19 1.68
CA MET A 79 -16.69 1.88 1.51
C MET A 79 -17.60 0.76 2.05
N THR A 80 -17.94 -0.22 1.20
CA THR A 80 -18.64 -1.44 1.60
C THR A 80 -18.07 -2.68 0.92
N CYS A 81 -18.42 -3.84 1.46
CA CYS A 81 -18.04 -5.12 0.88
C CYS A 81 -18.91 -5.44 -0.34
N SER A 82 -18.34 -5.29 -1.53
CA SER A 82 -19.00 -5.55 -2.81
C SER A 82 -18.46 -6.82 -3.46
N THR A 83 -19.28 -7.48 -4.26
CA THR A 83 -18.82 -8.61 -5.09
C THR A 83 -17.86 -8.07 -6.16
N PRO A 84 -16.64 -8.62 -6.27
CA PRO A 84 -15.69 -8.20 -7.29
C PRO A 84 -16.17 -8.57 -8.68
N ARG A 85 -15.76 -7.81 -9.68
CA ARG A 85 -15.83 -8.24 -11.08
C ARG A 85 -14.59 -9.07 -11.44
N PRO A 86 -14.74 -10.09 -12.31
CA PRO A 86 -13.62 -10.85 -12.83
C PRO A 86 -12.60 -9.94 -13.53
#